data_AF-A0A9W9X1X9-F1
#
_entry.id   AF-A0A9W9X1X9-F1
#
_cell.length_a   1.000
_cell.length_b   1.000
_cell.length_c   1.000
_cell.angle_alpha   90.00
_cell.angle_beta   90.00
_cell.angle_gamma   90.00
#
_symmetry.space_group_name_H-M   'P 1'
#
loop_
_entity.id
_entity.type
_entity.pdbx_description
1 polymer ?
#
loop_
_entity_poly.entity_id
_entity_poly.type
_entity_poly.pdbx_seq_one_letter_code
_entity_poly.pdbx_strand_id
1 'polypeptide(L)'
;MHLWQATLPICLLVSVALPVAATSAWGFADATVAVQPKGAGINGGFKEQFDSKKPLSKPIAFTDVDSLRVILTAKEGSSSKRPHQAFLLLKDEKNGLDVSYPFTVKENGKARLELTQKELPIQFLSLTDPIDARVVIGSFGESKAYDSSVFKLKIQRDANVPLPTAVTSRYGKLPEIHHIFKDSPSNPPIVITLAFTAAVAATLSVLGFMWLFLGANLGHLPTAIKNAPLPHAIFLGSLFSFEGLFFLYYTSWNLFQLLPAAAVVGVVAFVSGSRALGEVQGRRLAGLR
;
A
#
# COMPACT_ATOMS: atom_id res chain seq x y z
N MET A 1 -31.58 72.62 53.36
CA MET A 1 -31.16 71.63 52.34
C MET A 1 -31.67 72.15 51.01
N HIS A 2 -30.74 72.49 50.12
CA HIS A 2 -30.95 73.25 48.89
C HIS A 2 -30.94 72.27 47.69
N LEU A 3 -31.66 72.62 46.61
CA LEU A 3 -31.45 72.20 45.19
C LEU A 3 -31.96 70.77 44.88
N TRP A 4 -32.64 70.44 43.78
CA TRP A 4 -32.68 70.95 42.40
C TRP A 4 -33.88 70.30 41.66
N GLN A 5 -34.45 70.97 40.65
CA GLN A 5 -34.48 70.50 39.25
C GLN A 5 -35.29 71.46 38.36
N ALA A 6 -34.66 71.86 37.25
CA ALA A 6 -35.15 72.84 36.30
C ALA A 6 -35.02 72.31 34.85
N THR A 7 -36.06 72.58 34.06
CA THR A 7 -36.10 73.02 32.65
C THR A 7 -35.71 72.12 31.45
N LEU A 8 -36.77 71.82 30.67
CA LEU A 8 -37.05 72.12 29.24
C LEU A 8 -36.33 71.39 28.06
N PRO A 9 -37.00 71.27 26.88
CA PRO A 9 -36.70 70.34 25.77
C PRO A 9 -36.30 71.01 24.43
N ILE A 10 -36.20 70.18 23.38
CA ILE A 10 -36.17 70.45 21.92
C ILE A 10 -34.78 70.52 21.26
N CYS A 11 -34.54 69.61 20.31
CA CYS A 11 -33.86 69.95 19.06
C CYS A 11 -34.21 68.97 17.92
N LEU A 12 -34.60 69.56 16.79
CA LEU A 12 -35.02 68.97 15.51
C LEU A 12 -33.78 68.89 14.60
N LEU A 13 -33.53 67.76 13.93
CA LEU A 13 -32.53 67.67 12.85
C LEU A 13 -33.16 67.10 11.58
N VAL A 14 -33.29 67.97 10.58
CA VAL A 14 -33.65 67.66 9.19
C VAL A 14 -32.37 67.25 8.45
N SER A 15 -32.35 66.04 7.88
CA SER A 15 -31.26 65.56 7.03
C SER A 15 -31.68 65.67 5.57
N VAL A 16 -30.93 66.47 4.80
CA VAL A 16 -31.07 66.62 3.35
C VAL A 16 -30.56 65.34 2.67
N ALA A 17 -31.43 64.66 1.93
CA ALA A 17 -31.05 63.51 1.09
C ALA A 17 -30.41 64.01 -0.21
N LEU A 18 -29.11 63.76 -0.38
CA LEU A 18 -28.43 63.85 -1.67
C LEU A 18 -28.81 62.63 -2.52
N PRO A 19 -28.98 62.76 -3.85
CA PRO A 19 -29.31 61.64 -4.72
C PRO A 19 -28.12 60.67 -4.77
N VAL A 20 -28.36 59.41 -4.39
CA VAL A 20 -27.42 58.31 -4.56
C VAL A 20 -27.12 58.18 -6.06
N ALA A 21 -25.91 58.55 -6.46
CA ALA A 21 -25.38 58.20 -7.76
C ALA A 21 -25.48 56.67 -7.92
N ALA A 22 -26.10 56.22 -9.00
CA ALA A 22 -26.18 54.80 -9.32
C ALA A 22 -24.75 54.26 -9.37
N THR A 23 -24.40 53.40 -8.41
CA THR A 23 -23.10 52.73 -8.36
C THR A 23 -22.98 51.87 -9.60
N SER A 24 -22.14 52.29 -10.55
CA SER A 24 -21.85 51.51 -11.75
C SER A 24 -21.27 50.16 -11.33
N ALA A 25 -21.79 49.08 -11.89
CA ALA A 25 -21.25 47.74 -11.65
C ALA A 25 -20.48 47.29 -12.89
N TRP A 26 -19.37 46.59 -12.66
CA TRP A 26 -18.70 45.85 -13.70
C TRP A 26 -19.53 44.63 -14.08
N GLY A 27 -19.48 44.28 -15.35
CA GLY A 27 -20.07 43.08 -15.91
C GLY A 27 -19.46 42.81 -17.29
N PHE A 28 -20.08 41.91 -18.03
CA PHE A 28 -19.71 41.63 -19.40
C PHE A 28 -20.94 41.43 -20.27
N ALA A 29 -20.77 41.55 -21.58
CA ALA A 29 -21.77 41.19 -22.57
C ALA A 29 -21.12 40.44 -23.74
N ASP A 30 -21.95 39.83 -24.59
CA ASP A 30 -21.54 39.10 -25.78
C ASP A 30 -20.50 38.00 -25.48
N ALA A 31 -20.65 37.33 -24.34
CA ALA A 31 -19.71 36.32 -23.94
C ALA A 31 -19.97 35.00 -24.65
N THR A 32 -18.90 34.38 -25.13
CA THR A 32 -18.91 33.16 -25.90
C THR A 32 -17.87 32.21 -25.33
N VAL A 33 -18.30 31.01 -24.94
CA VAL A 33 -17.38 29.88 -24.70
C VAL A 33 -17.36 29.04 -25.96
N ALA A 34 -16.17 28.73 -26.43
CA ALA A 34 -15.95 27.76 -27.50
C ALA A 34 -14.97 26.68 -27.05
N VAL A 35 -15.29 25.42 -27.33
CA VAL A 35 -14.36 24.29 -27.21
C VAL A 35 -13.97 23.88 -28.63
N GLN A 36 -12.71 24.12 -29.00
CA GLN A 36 -12.21 23.87 -30.36
C GLN A 36 -11.32 22.63 -30.36
N PRO A 37 -11.70 21.54 -31.05
CA PRO A 37 -10.82 20.39 -31.23
C PRO A 37 -9.64 20.74 -32.14
N LYS A 38 -8.46 20.19 -31.86
CA LYS A 38 -7.26 20.41 -32.68
C LYS A 38 -7.49 20.01 -34.14
N GLY A 39 -7.37 20.96 -35.05
CA GLY A 39 -7.57 20.78 -36.49
C GLY A 39 -8.91 21.30 -37.03
N ALA A 40 -9.83 21.70 -36.16
CA ALA A 40 -11.00 22.47 -36.56
C ALA A 40 -10.59 23.93 -36.82
N GLY A 41 -10.86 24.44 -38.03
CA GLY A 41 -10.76 25.88 -38.31
C GLY A 41 -11.62 26.72 -37.36
N ILE A 42 -11.59 28.05 -37.52
CA ILE A 42 -12.11 29.06 -36.58
C ILE A 42 -13.59 28.85 -36.14
N ASN A 43 -14.36 27.98 -36.79
CA ASN A 43 -15.77 27.68 -36.49
C ASN A 43 -16.11 26.19 -36.20
N GLY A 44 -15.15 25.27 -36.11
CA GLY A 44 -15.45 23.82 -36.04
C GLY A 44 -15.55 23.21 -34.63
N GLY A 45 -16.19 23.90 -33.67
CA GLY A 45 -16.27 23.44 -32.28
C GLY A 45 -17.59 23.78 -31.57
N PHE A 46 -17.78 23.26 -30.36
CA PHE A 46 -18.93 23.61 -29.51
C PHE A 46 -18.86 25.10 -29.16
N LYS A 47 -19.93 25.86 -29.38
CA LYS A 47 -19.97 27.31 -29.14
C LYS A 47 -21.28 27.66 -28.45
N GLU A 48 -21.20 28.27 -27.28
CA GLU A 48 -22.37 28.70 -26.51
C GLU A 48 -22.21 30.15 -26.05
N GLN A 49 -23.25 30.94 -26.25
CA GLN A 49 -23.29 32.34 -25.86
C GLN A 49 -23.96 32.48 -24.50
N PHE A 50 -23.37 33.27 -23.63
CA PHE A 50 -23.87 33.54 -22.28
C PHE A 50 -23.66 35.01 -21.93
N ASP A 51 -24.32 35.45 -20.87
CA ASP A 51 -24.30 36.85 -20.43
C ASP A 51 -24.24 36.93 -18.90
N SER A 52 -23.90 38.09 -18.36
CA SER A 52 -23.68 38.32 -16.93
C SER A 52 -24.85 37.90 -16.04
N LYS A 53 -26.08 37.89 -16.57
CA LYS A 53 -27.30 37.53 -15.84
C LYS A 53 -27.80 36.12 -16.13
N LYS A 54 -27.21 35.42 -17.11
CA LYS A 54 -27.64 34.10 -17.57
C LYS A 54 -26.42 33.18 -17.71
N PRO A 55 -25.98 32.55 -16.61
CA PRO A 55 -24.92 31.56 -16.65
C PRO A 55 -25.37 30.29 -17.39
N LEU A 56 -24.41 29.52 -17.88
CA LEU A 56 -24.66 28.25 -18.55
C LEU A 56 -24.96 27.17 -17.52
N SER A 57 -26.10 26.48 -17.69
CA SER A 57 -26.56 25.44 -16.77
C SER A 57 -25.97 24.06 -17.07
N LYS A 58 -25.52 23.81 -18.31
CA LYS A 58 -24.95 22.53 -18.73
C LYS A 58 -23.42 22.53 -18.57
N PRO A 59 -22.82 21.49 -17.98
CA PRO A 59 -21.37 21.35 -17.93
C PRO A 59 -20.79 21.19 -19.34
N ILE A 60 -19.71 21.92 -19.62
CA ILE A 60 -18.98 21.85 -20.88
C ILE A 60 -17.89 20.79 -20.75
N ALA A 61 -17.87 19.82 -21.66
CA ALA A 61 -16.83 18.80 -21.71
C ALA A 61 -15.54 19.38 -22.32
N PHE A 62 -14.41 19.13 -21.68
CA PHE A 62 -13.10 19.57 -22.11
C PHE A 62 -12.13 18.39 -22.17
N THR A 63 -11.64 18.08 -23.37
CA THR A 63 -10.82 16.88 -23.67
C THR A 63 -9.39 17.26 -24.01
N ASP A 64 -8.45 16.32 -23.95
CA ASP A 64 -6.99 16.56 -24.03
C ASP A 64 -6.52 17.22 -25.34
N VAL A 65 -7.32 17.09 -26.39
CA VAL A 65 -7.03 17.61 -27.72
C VAL A 65 -7.70 18.98 -27.97
N ASP A 66 -8.57 19.42 -27.07
CA ASP A 66 -9.39 20.62 -27.24
C ASP A 66 -8.68 21.87 -26.69
N SER A 67 -8.94 23.03 -27.30
CA SER A 67 -8.66 24.34 -26.71
C SER A 67 -9.95 25.03 -26.27
N LEU A 68 -9.97 25.48 -25.01
CA LEU A 68 -11.06 26.25 -24.44
C LEU A 68 -10.81 27.73 -24.73
N ARG A 69 -11.68 28.34 -25.53
CA ARG A 69 -11.62 29.75 -25.87
C ARG A 69 -12.81 30.48 -25.25
N VAL A 70 -12.51 31.48 -24.43
CA VAL A 70 -13.53 32.36 -23.82
C VAL A 70 -13.33 33.77 -24.35
N ILE A 71 -14.36 34.34 -24.95
CA ILE A 71 -14.38 35.72 -25.44
C ILE A 71 -15.52 36.45 -24.75
N LEU A 72 -15.27 37.63 -24.22
CA LEU A 72 -16.31 38.46 -23.60
C LEU A 72 -15.99 39.94 -23.81
N THR A 73 -17.00 40.81 -23.70
CA THR A 73 -16.79 42.26 -23.74
C THR A 73 -17.08 42.83 -22.35
N ALA A 74 -16.04 43.29 -21.66
CA ALA A 74 -16.15 43.88 -20.34
C ALA A 74 -16.86 45.25 -20.42
N LYS A 75 -17.82 45.47 -19.52
CA LYS A 75 -18.61 46.69 -19.44
C LYS A 75 -18.62 47.23 -18.02
N GLU A 76 -18.54 48.55 -17.91
CA GLU A 76 -18.82 49.30 -16.70
C GLU A 76 -20.17 50.00 -16.90
N GLY A 77 -21.23 49.50 -16.27
CA GLY A 77 -22.60 49.87 -16.58
C GLY A 77 -22.97 49.54 -18.03
N SER A 78 -23.26 50.57 -18.84
CA SER A 78 -23.60 50.42 -20.27
C SER A 78 -22.42 50.61 -21.22
N SER A 79 -21.29 51.15 -20.74
CA SER A 79 -20.13 51.46 -21.60
C SER A 79 -19.11 50.32 -21.60
N SER A 80 -18.58 50.00 -22.78
CA SER A 80 -17.50 49.02 -22.90
C SER A 80 -16.17 49.70 -22.57
N LYS A 81 -15.49 49.20 -21.54
CA LYS A 81 -14.23 49.78 -21.04
C LYS A 81 -13.23 48.68 -20.71
N ARG A 82 -11.95 49.02 -20.75
CA ARG A 82 -10.86 48.14 -20.34
C ARG A 82 -10.77 48.12 -18.80
N PRO A 83 -11.06 46.98 -18.13
CA PRO A 83 -10.83 46.83 -16.70
C PRO A 83 -9.33 46.70 -16.40
N HIS A 84 -8.95 47.00 -15.16
CA HIS A 84 -7.58 46.78 -14.68
C HIS A 84 -7.27 45.28 -14.50
N GLN A 85 -8.25 44.51 -14.03
CA GLN A 85 -8.15 43.08 -13.76
C GLN A 85 -9.32 42.34 -14.41
N ALA A 86 -9.00 41.29 -15.16
CA ALA A 86 -9.98 40.35 -15.71
C ALA A 86 -9.36 38.95 -15.71
N PHE A 87 -9.95 38.04 -14.94
CA PHE A 87 -9.47 36.67 -14.80
C PHE A 87 -10.60 35.66 -14.95
N LEU A 88 -10.27 34.50 -15.51
CA LEU A 88 -11.07 33.29 -15.40
C LEU A 88 -10.50 32.47 -14.23
N LEU A 89 -11.28 32.34 -13.17
CA LEU A 89 -10.93 31.56 -11.98
C LEU A 89 -11.62 30.19 -12.08
N LEU A 90 -10.83 29.13 -12.15
CA LEU A 90 -11.33 27.75 -12.07
C LEU A 90 -11.22 27.29 -10.63
N LYS A 91 -12.34 26.91 -10.01
CA LYS A 91 -12.40 26.50 -8.61
C LYS A 91 -13.03 25.12 -8.46
N ASP A 92 -12.36 24.25 -7.74
CA ASP A 92 -12.93 23.02 -7.24
C ASP A 92 -13.69 23.28 -5.93
N GLU A 93 -14.98 22.97 -5.91
CA GLU A 93 -15.85 23.14 -4.74
C GLU A 93 -15.48 22.19 -3.60
N LYS A 94 -14.92 21.00 -3.89
CA LYS A 94 -14.67 19.96 -2.87
C LYS A 94 -13.32 20.13 -2.18
N ASN A 95 -12.24 20.26 -2.97
CA ASN A 95 -10.89 20.42 -2.40
C ASN A 95 -10.52 21.88 -2.11
N GLY A 96 -11.33 22.84 -2.59
CA GLY A 96 -11.07 24.27 -2.45
C GLY A 96 -9.88 24.75 -3.30
N LEU A 97 -9.40 23.93 -4.24
CA LEU A 97 -8.31 24.28 -5.14
C LEU A 97 -8.79 25.30 -6.17
N ASP A 98 -8.04 26.38 -6.35
CA ASP A 98 -8.32 27.40 -7.34
C ASP A 98 -7.09 27.74 -8.20
N VAL A 99 -7.36 28.14 -9.45
CA VAL A 99 -6.34 28.65 -10.37
C VAL A 99 -6.94 29.79 -11.18
N SER A 100 -6.14 30.83 -11.40
CA SER A 100 -6.59 32.05 -12.10
C SER A 100 -5.84 32.24 -13.41
N TYR A 101 -6.59 32.48 -14.49
CA TYR A 101 -6.04 32.72 -15.83
C TYR A 101 -6.40 34.14 -16.32
N PRO A 102 -5.42 35.01 -16.63
CA PRO A 102 -5.68 36.37 -17.06
C PRO A 102 -6.26 36.44 -18.47
N PHE A 103 -7.27 37.28 -18.67
CA PHE A 103 -7.77 37.62 -20.00
C PHE A 103 -6.83 38.61 -20.71
N THR A 104 -6.63 38.42 -22.01
CA THR A 104 -6.03 39.44 -22.87
C THR A 104 -7.13 40.43 -23.27
N VAL A 105 -7.12 41.63 -22.67
CA VAL A 105 -8.13 42.66 -22.92
C VAL A 105 -7.60 43.75 -23.86
N LYS A 106 -8.42 44.15 -24.84
CA LYS A 106 -8.15 45.29 -25.74
C LYS A 106 -8.75 46.58 -25.18
N GLU A 107 -8.37 47.73 -25.74
CA GLU A 107 -8.87 49.05 -25.30
C GLU A 107 -10.41 49.17 -25.42
N ASN A 108 -11.01 48.47 -26.38
CA ASN A 108 -12.47 48.43 -26.57
C ASN A 108 -13.23 47.53 -25.57
N GLY A 109 -12.56 47.03 -24.52
CA GLY A 109 -13.16 46.14 -23.51
C GLY A 109 -13.30 44.68 -23.97
N LYS A 110 -12.95 44.34 -25.21
CA LYS A 110 -12.99 42.94 -25.69
C LYS A 110 -11.85 42.13 -25.06
N ALA A 111 -12.22 41.12 -24.30
CA ALA A 111 -11.36 40.19 -23.60
C ALA A 111 -11.34 38.83 -24.31
N ARG A 112 -10.16 38.22 -24.41
CA ARG A 112 -9.98 36.87 -24.96
C ARG A 112 -9.05 36.06 -24.08
N LEU A 113 -9.42 34.81 -23.84
CA LEU A 113 -8.63 33.80 -23.17
C LEU A 113 -8.69 32.51 -24.01
N GLU A 114 -7.55 31.85 -24.13
CA GLU A 114 -7.42 30.56 -24.80
C GLU A 114 -6.58 29.67 -23.89
N LEU A 115 -7.14 28.52 -23.52
CA LEU A 115 -6.55 27.58 -22.58
C LEU A 115 -6.47 26.20 -23.20
N THR A 116 -5.37 25.51 -22.97
CA THR A 116 -5.19 24.10 -23.34
C THR A 116 -5.12 23.22 -22.09
N GLN A 117 -5.45 21.93 -22.22
CA GLN A 117 -5.44 21.03 -21.05
C GLN A 117 -4.04 20.86 -20.42
N LYS A 118 -2.97 21.12 -21.19
CA LYS A 118 -1.58 21.11 -20.70
C LYS A 118 -1.26 22.26 -19.75
N GLU A 119 -2.01 23.35 -19.82
CA GLU A 119 -1.84 24.53 -18.96
C GLU A 119 -2.62 24.40 -17.64
N LEU A 120 -3.45 23.36 -17.52
CA LEU A 120 -4.13 23.03 -16.27
C LEU A 120 -3.16 22.32 -15.31
N PRO A 121 -3.14 22.70 -14.02
CA PRO A 121 -2.38 21.97 -13.02
C PRO A 121 -2.82 20.50 -12.96
N ILE A 122 -1.86 19.61 -12.71
CA ILE A 122 -2.09 18.16 -12.65
C ILE A 122 -3.18 17.75 -11.65
N GLN A 123 -3.40 18.54 -10.61
CA GLN A 123 -4.44 18.32 -9.61
C GLN A 123 -5.85 18.45 -10.19
N PHE A 124 -6.06 19.35 -11.15
CA PHE A 124 -7.35 19.48 -11.85
C PHE A 124 -7.60 18.31 -12.80
N LEU A 125 -6.55 17.69 -13.33
CA LEU A 125 -6.65 16.53 -14.21
C LEU A 125 -7.08 15.23 -13.49
N SER A 126 -6.95 15.17 -12.16
CA SER A 126 -7.41 14.04 -11.35
C SER A 126 -8.83 14.23 -10.79
N LEU A 127 -9.50 15.36 -11.08
CA LEU A 127 -10.86 15.62 -10.61
C LEU A 127 -11.89 14.91 -11.49
N THR A 128 -12.80 14.19 -10.86
CA THR A 128 -13.94 13.53 -11.54
C THR A 128 -15.17 14.44 -11.62
N ASP A 129 -15.27 15.41 -10.71
CA ASP A 129 -16.39 16.33 -10.62
C ASP A 129 -16.21 17.55 -11.54
N PRO A 130 -17.30 18.16 -12.06
CA PRO A 130 -17.22 19.41 -12.81
C PRO A 130 -16.69 20.56 -11.96
N ILE A 131 -15.75 21.32 -12.52
CA ILE A 131 -15.08 22.47 -11.91
C ILE A 131 -15.91 23.74 -12.16
N ASP A 132 -15.98 24.62 -11.18
CA ASP A 132 -16.69 25.90 -11.28
C ASP A 132 -15.81 26.95 -11.98
N ALA A 133 -16.27 27.49 -13.12
CA ALA A 133 -15.57 28.54 -13.85
C ALA A 133 -16.21 29.91 -13.56
N ARG A 134 -15.47 30.75 -12.84
CA ARG A 134 -15.88 32.09 -12.42
C ARG A 134 -15.16 33.15 -13.23
N VAL A 135 -15.88 34.19 -13.61
CA VAL A 135 -15.27 35.36 -14.24
C VAL A 135 -15.18 36.45 -13.18
N VAL A 136 -13.97 36.95 -12.99
CA VAL A 136 -13.67 38.03 -12.03
C VAL A 136 -13.21 39.25 -12.82
N ILE A 137 -13.94 40.36 -12.73
CA ILE A 137 -13.61 41.63 -13.40
C ILE A 137 -13.61 42.74 -12.36
N GLY A 138 -12.49 43.48 -12.29
CA GLY A 138 -12.32 44.59 -11.38
C GLY A 138 -11.47 45.70 -12.00
N SER A 139 -11.73 46.94 -11.58
CA SER A 139 -10.93 48.10 -11.95
C SER A 139 -10.81 49.05 -10.78
N PHE A 140 -9.88 50.00 -10.84
CA PHE A 140 -9.82 51.09 -9.87
C PHE A 140 -11.07 51.99 -10.01
N GLY A 141 -11.63 52.43 -8.89
CA GLY A 141 -12.80 53.32 -8.83
C GLY A 141 -13.87 52.84 -7.84
N GLU A 142 -15.01 53.51 -7.85
CA GLU A 142 -16.16 53.21 -6.96
C GLU A 142 -17.11 52.13 -7.54
N SER A 143 -16.81 51.65 -8.75
CA SER A 143 -17.65 50.66 -9.43
C SER A 143 -17.53 49.27 -8.80
N LYS A 144 -18.66 48.61 -8.56
CA LYS A 144 -18.68 47.26 -7.94
C LYS A 144 -18.04 46.23 -8.86
N ALA A 145 -17.09 45.45 -8.35
CA ALA A 145 -16.45 44.36 -9.09
C ALA A 145 -17.44 43.23 -9.40
N TYR A 146 -17.19 42.53 -10.51
CA TYR A 146 -17.93 41.35 -10.92
C TYR A 146 -17.21 40.09 -10.45
N ASP A 147 -17.90 39.24 -9.69
CA ASP A 147 -17.45 37.89 -9.33
C ASP A 147 -18.67 36.97 -9.31
N SER A 148 -18.74 36.05 -10.26
CA SER A 148 -19.78 35.02 -10.27
C SER A 148 -19.36 33.81 -11.10
N SER A 149 -20.00 32.67 -10.78
CA SER A 149 -19.95 31.44 -11.57
C SER A 149 -20.70 31.62 -12.88
N VAL A 150 -20.04 31.25 -13.97
CA VAL A 150 -20.52 31.51 -15.33
C VAL A 150 -20.86 30.20 -16.04
N PHE A 151 -20.04 29.17 -15.87
CA PHE A 151 -20.28 27.83 -16.40
C PHE A 151 -19.51 26.79 -15.59
N LYS A 152 -19.86 25.51 -15.76
CA LYS A 152 -19.13 24.39 -15.17
C LYS A 152 -18.31 23.67 -16.24
N LEU A 153 -17.06 23.35 -15.94
CA LEU A 153 -16.14 22.66 -16.85
C LEU A 153 -15.93 21.22 -16.38
N LYS A 154 -16.30 20.24 -17.19
CA LYS A 154 -16.03 18.82 -16.92
C LYS A 154 -14.81 18.38 -17.72
N ILE A 155 -13.69 18.15 -17.04
CA ILE A 155 -12.48 17.65 -17.66
C ILE A 155 -12.67 16.15 -17.95
N GLN A 156 -12.59 15.78 -19.23
CA GLN A 156 -12.65 14.39 -19.67
C GLN A 156 -11.26 13.96 -20.10
N ARG A 157 -10.77 12.88 -19.49
CA ARG A 157 -9.48 12.27 -19.81
C ARG A 157 -9.72 10.92 -20.47
N ASP A 158 -8.81 10.55 -21.36
CA ASP A 158 -8.72 9.16 -21.83
C ASP A 158 -8.35 8.23 -20.67
N ALA A 159 -9.16 7.19 -20.47
CA ALA A 159 -8.97 6.18 -19.42
C ALA A 159 -7.68 5.38 -19.59
N ASN A 160 -7.11 5.34 -20.80
CA ASN A 160 -5.87 4.63 -21.10
C ASN A 160 -4.60 5.36 -20.64
N VAL A 161 -4.69 6.64 -20.25
CA VAL A 161 -3.52 7.41 -19.83
C VAL A 161 -3.46 7.47 -18.29
N PRO A 162 -2.42 6.90 -17.66
CA PRO A 162 -2.29 6.87 -16.20
C PRO A 162 -2.42 8.27 -15.59
N LEU A 163 -3.11 8.38 -14.46
CA LEU A 163 -3.25 9.64 -13.74
C LEU A 163 -1.86 10.14 -13.29
N PRO A 164 -1.47 11.39 -13.60
CA PRO A 164 -0.25 11.95 -13.06
C PRO A 164 -0.43 12.11 -11.54
N THR A 165 0.15 11.20 -10.77
CA THR A 165 0.18 11.31 -9.31
C THR A 165 1.11 12.46 -8.94
N ALA A 166 0.52 13.59 -8.53
CA ALA A 166 1.28 14.64 -7.86
C ALA A 166 1.78 14.08 -6.53
N VAL A 167 3.01 13.56 -6.49
CA VAL A 167 3.64 13.06 -5.27
C VAL A 167 4.08 14.25 -4.43
N THR A 168 3.12 15.05 -3.96
CA THR A 168 3.41 16.06 -2.95
C THR A 168 3.55 15.31 -1.64
N SER A 169 4.73 15.37 -1.02
CA SER A 169 4.97 14.83 0.32
C SER A 169 4.05 15.52 1.31
N ARG A 170 2.88 14.92 1.56
CA ARG A 170 1.91 15.43 2.53
C ARG A 170 2.28 14.86 3.89
N TYR A 171 2.63 15.72 4.83
CA TYR A 171 2.85 15.30 6.21
C TYR A 171 1.54 14.75 6.77
N GLY A 172 1.54 13.45 7.08
CA GLY A 172 0.37 12.73 7.55
C GLY A 172 0.79 11.38 8.14
N LYS A 173 -0.17 10.69 8.76
CA LYS A 173 0.07 9.34 9.29
C LYS A 173 0.39 8.39 8.13
N LEU A 174 1.55 7.76 8.17
CA LEU A 174 1.93 6.71 7.22
C LEU A 174 1.13 5.42 7.51
N PRO A 175 0.90 4.58 6.48
CA PRO A 175 0.30 3.27 6.69
C PRO A 175 1.20 2.41 7.59
N GLU A 176 0.56 1.58 8.41
CA GLU A 176 1.26 0.61 9.27
C GLU A 176 1.90 -0.50 8.43
N ILE A 177 3.11 -0.93 8.83
CA ILE A 177 3.86 -1.98 8.13
C ILE A 177 3.78 -3.26 8.97
N HIS A 178 3.20 -4.32 8.40
CA HIS A 178 3.17 -5.64 9.02
C HIS A 178 4.28 -6.53 8.44
N HIS A 179 5.07 -7.16 9.32
CA HIS A 179 6.07 -8.15 8.90
C HIS A 179 5.38 -9.45 8.49
N ILE A 180 5.62 -9.91 7.26
CA ILE A 180 5.08 -11.17 6.74
C ILE A 180 6.09 -12.27 7.07
N PHE A 181 5.72 -13.18 7.98
CA PHE A 181 6.53 -14.35 8.30
C PHE A 181 6.51 -15.37 7.16
N LYS A 182 7.56 -16.18 7.08
CA LYS A 182 7.60 -17.31 6.15
C LYS A 182 6.60 -18.38 6.58
N ASP A 183 5.91 -18.96 5.61
CA ASP A 183 5.01 -20.09 5.85
C ASP A 183 5.77 -21.28 6.45
N SER A 184 5.09 -21.99 7.36
CA SER A 184 5.64 -23.20 7.96
C SER A 184 5.79 -24.32 6.91
N PRO A 185 6.87 -25.12 6.96
CA PRO A 185 7.04 -26.24 6.04
C PRO A 185 5.93 -27.28 6.24
N SER A 186 5.42 -27.85 5.14
CA SER A 186 4.42 -28.92 5.19
C SER A 186 5.08 -30.28 5.41
N ASN A 187 4.53 -31.07 6.33
CA ASN A 187 4.93 -32.45 6.57
C ASN A 187 4.13 -33.44 5.71
N PRO A 188 4.68 -34.63 5.39
CA PRO A 188 3.97 -35.66 4.64
C PRO A 188 2.82 -36.31 5.46
N PRO A 189 1.84 -36.95 4.79
CA PRO A 189 0.75 -37.68 5.45
C PRO A 189 1.24 -38.82 6.35
N ILE A 190 0.66 -38.94 7.55
CA ILE A 190 1.02 -39.94 8.58
C ILE A 190 0.89 -41.38 8.08
N VAL A 191 -0.08 -41.65 7.20
CA VAL A 191 -0.30 -43.01 6.66
C VAL A 191 0.91 -43.47 5.85
N ILE A 192 1.50 -42.57 5.06
CA ILE A 192 2.66 -42.89 4.22
C ILE A 192 3.88 -43.12 5.11
N THR A 193 4.12 -42.25 6.10
CA THR A 193 5.27 -42.39 7.00
C THR A 193 5.17 -43.70 7.81
N LEU A 194 3.99 -44.02 8.34
CA LEU A 194 3.75 -45.26 9.09
C LEU A 194 3.98 -46.51 8.22
N ALA A 195 3.52 -46.50 6.96
CA ALA A 195 3.71 -47.62 6.04
C ALA A 195 5.19 -47.91 5.80
N PHE A 196 6.01 -46.88 5.59
CA PHE A 196 7.47 -47.05 5.42
C PHE A 196 8.15 -47.47 6.72
N THR A 197 7.76 -46.95 7.88
CA THR A 197 8.28 -47.42 9.17
C THR A 197 7.98 -48.90 9.40
N ALA A 198 6.75 -49.33 9.08
CA ALA A 198 6.36 -50.74 9.16
C ALA A 198 7.16 -51.62 8.18
N ALA A 199 7.40 -51.14 6.96
CA ALA A 199 8.22 -51.85 5.98
C ALA A 199 9.67 -52.04 6.49
N VAL A 200 10.28 -51.00 7.08
CA VAL A 200 11.62 -51.11 7.69
C VAL A 200 11.60 -52.10 8.85
N ALA A 201 10.60 -52.04 9.74
CA ALA A 201 10.48 -53.00 10.83
C ALA A 201 10.31 -54.44 10.33
N ALA A 202 9.57 -54.66 9.24
CA ALA A 202 9.39 -55.97 8.63
C ALA A 202 10.71 -56.56 8.10
N THR A 203 11.66 -55.74 7.65
CA THR A 203 12.98 -56.25 7.21
C THR A 203 13.74 -56.96 8.33
N LEU A 204 13.59 -56.51 9.59
CA LEU A 204 14.18 -57.18 10.75
C LEU A 204 13.54 -58.55 11.01
N SER A 205 12.22 -58.66 10.85
CA SER A 205 11.51 -59.95 10.94
C SER A 205 11.95 -60.92 9.84
N VAL A 206 12.10 -60.42 8.60
CA VAL A 206 12.59 -61.22 7.47
C VAL A 206 14.01 -61.72 7.74
N LEU A 207 14.90 -60.87 8.28
CA LEU A 207 16.26 -61.27 8.65
C LEU A 207 16.25 -62.41 9.69
N GLY A 208 15.41 -62.29 10.73
CA GLY A 208 15.25 -63.32 11.75
C GLY A 208 14.76 -64.65 11.16
N PHE A 209 13.77 -64.61 10.28
CA PHE A 209 13.29 -65.80 9.56
C PHE A 209 14.41 -66.42 8.70
N MET A 210 15.16 -65.59 7.98
CA MET A 210 16.25 -66.04 7.12
C MET A 210 17.33 -66.76 7.91
N TRP A 211 17.71 -66.27 9.09
CA TRP A 211 18.67 -66.96 9.97
C TRP A 211 18.17 -68.33 10.41
N LEU A 212 16.89 -68.45 10.78
CA LEU A 212 16.30 -69.74 11.14
C LEU A 212 16.27 -70.70 9.95
N PHE A 213 15.90 -70.20 8.76
CA PHE A 213 15.88 -70.98 7.53
C PHE A 213 17.27 -71.50 7.15
N LEU A 214 18.32 -70.69 7.34
CA LEU A 214 19.71 -71.04 7.04
C LEU A 214 20.39 -71.90 8.13
N GLY A 215 19.67 -72.24 9.21
CA GLY A 215 20.18 -73.10 10.28
C GLY A 215 21.11 -72.41 11.28
N ALA A 216 20.96 -71.09 11.47
CA ALA A 216 21.65 -70.39 12.56
C ALA A 216 21.31 -71.04 13.91
N ASN A 217 22.32 -71.38 14.69
CA ASN A 217 22.15 -72.12 15.93
C ASN A 217 23.01 -71.54 17.07
N LEU A 218 22.64 -71.90 18.30
CA LEU A 218 23.35 -71.54 19.52
C LEU A 218 24.03 -72.76 20.16
N GLY A 219 24.42 -73.77 19.37
CA GLY A 219 24.89 -75.07 19.87
C GLY A 219 26.16 -74.99 20.74
N HIS A 220 27.00 -73.97 20.52
CA HIS A 220 28.23 -73.74 21.28
C HIS A 220 28.07 -72.82 22.49
N LEU A 221 26.85 -72.34 22.74
CA LEU A 221 26.55 -71.47 23.88
C LEU A 221 26.74 -72.17 25.23
N PRO A 222 26.27 -73.42 25.46
CA PRO A 222 26.52 -74.13 26.71
C PRO A 222 28.01 -74.36 26.99
N THR A 223 28.79 -74.68 25.95
CA THR A 223 30.24 -74.86 26.03
C THR A 223 30.94 -73.55 26.39
N ALA A 224 30.54 -72.43 25.78
CA ALA A 224 31.08 -71.10 26.08
C ALA A 224 30.83 -70.70 27.54
N ILE A 225 29.60 -70.91 28.02
CA ILE A 225 29.19 -70.55 29.38
C ILE A 225 29.89 -71.46 30.40
N LYS A 226 30.11 -72.75 30.09
CA LYS A 226 30.84 -73.67 30.98
C LYS A 226 32.32 -73.29 31.13
N ASN A 227 32.97 -72.92 30.04
CA ASN A 227 34.42 -72.67 30.03
C ASN A 227 34.78 -71.27 30.57
N ALA A 228 33.99 -70.26 30.23
CA ALA A 228 34.26 -68.88 30.61
C ALA A 228 32.95 -68.09 30.80
N PRO A 229 32.18 -68.36 31.88
CA PRO A 229 30.87 -67.75 32.09
C PRO A 229 30.97 -66.24 32.29
N LEU A 230 31.90 -65.80 33.15
CA LEU A 230 32.03 -64.41 33.55
C LEU A 230 32.48 -63.49 32.40
N PRO A 231 33.52 -63.83 31.61
CA PRO A 231 33.91 -63.01 30.45
C PRO A 231 32.81 -62.88 29.40
N HIS A 232 32.10 -63.97 29.07
CA HIS A 232 31.03 -63.93 28.08
C HIS A 232 29.83 -63.10 28.54
N ALA A 233 29.40 -63.27 29.81
CA ALA A 233 28.28 -62.53 30.36
C ALA A 233 28.58 -61.02 30.47
N ILE A 234 29.77 -60.65 30.97
CA ILE A 234 30.17 -59.24 31.08
C ILE A 234 30.37 -58.62 29.70
N PHE A 235 30.96 -59.36 28.76
CA PHE A 235 31.15 -58.86 27.40
C PHE A 235 29.81 -58.60 26.71
N LEU A 236 28.88 -59.56 26.75
CA LEU A 236 27.53 -59.36 26.21
C LEU A 236 26.79 -58.23 26.92
N GLY A 237 26.88 -58.15 28.24
CA GLY A 237 26.31 -57.06 29.04
C GLY A 237 26.88 -55.69 28.66
N SER A 238 28.18 -55.61 28.34
CA SER A 238 28.81 -54.37 27.89
C SER A 238 28.33 -53.93 26.50
N LEU A 239 28.04 -54.87 25.59
CA LEU A 239 27.43 -54.57 24.30
C LEU A 239 26.01 -54.01 24.46
N PHE A 240 25.17 -54.64 25.28
CA PHE A 240 23.85 -54.09 25.62
C PHE A 240 23.94 -52.73 26.33
N SER A 241 24.97 -52.53 27.16
CA SER A 241 25.19 -51.24 27.82
C SER A 241 25.53 -50.14 26.82
N PHE A 242 26.32 -50.43 25.77
CA PHE A 242 26.58 -49.46 24.70
C PHE A 242 25.30 -49.07 23.94
N GLU A 243 24.46 -50.03 23.57
CA GLU A 243 23.18 -49.74 22.93
C GLU A 243 22.28 -48.88 23.83
N GLY A 244 22.23 -49.18 25.13
CA GLY A 244 21.52 -48.37 26.12
C GLY A 244 22.07 -46.95 26.25
N LEU A 245 23.40 -46.79 26.26
CA LEU A 245 24.05 -45.48 26.30
C LEU A 245 23.73 -44.66 25.05
N PHE A 246 23.76 -45.26 23.86
CA PHE A 246 23.40 -44.57 22.63
C PHE A 246 21.90 -44.23 22.56
N PHE A 247 21.03 -45.10 23.08
CA PHE A 247 19.61 -44.78 23.22
C PHE A 247 19.38 -43.60 24.19
N LEU A 248 20.08 -43.57 25.32
CA LEU A 248 20.02 -42.44 26.25
C LEU A 248 20.56 -41.16 25.62
N TYR A 249 21.64 -41.23 24.84
CA TYR A 249 22.17 -40.09 24.08
C TYR A 249 21.19 -39.58 23.02
N TYR A 250 20.51 -40.46 22.31
CA TYR A 250 19.50 -40.07 21.33
C TYR A 250 18.28 -39.39 21.98
N THR A 251 17.90 -39.82 23.19
CA THR A 251 16.67 -39.35 23.84
C THR A 251 16.87 -38.18 24.81
N SER A 252 17.97 -38.13 25.56
CA SER A 252 18.08 -37.22 26.72
C SER A 252 19.50 -36.78 27.11
N TRP A 253 20.53 -37.61 26.92
CA TRP A 253 21.89 -37.33 27.39
C TRP A 253 22.66 -36.41 26.45
N ASN A 254 23.56 -35.61 27.02
CA ASN A 254 24.50 -34.83 26.24
C ASN A 254 25.83 -35.59 26.00
N LEU A 255 26.67 -35.06 25.12
CA LEU A 255 27.93 -35.69 24.73
C LEU A 255 28.90 -35.86 25.91
N PHE A 256 28.92 -34.92 26.85
CA PHE A 256 29.81 -34.96 28.02
C PHE A 256 29.37 -35.97 29.08
N GLN A 257 28.10 -36.40 29.07
CA GLN A 257 27.60 -37.52 29.87
C GLN A 257 27.89 -38.86 29.20
N LEU A 258 27.70 -38.92 27.86
CA LEU A 258 27.94 -40.13 27.08
C LEU A 258 29.41 -40.54 27.11
N LEU A 259 30.34 -39.62 26.82
CA LEU A 259 31.77 -39.92 26.66
C LEU A 259 32.40 -40.64 27.88
N PRO A 260 32.28 -40.14 29.12
CA PRO A 260 32.87 -40.82 30.28
C PRO A 260 32.19 -42.16 30.56
N ALA A 261 30.87 -42.26 30.41
CA ALA A 261 30.15 -43.53 30.61
C ALA A 261 30.55 -44.58 29.55
N ALA A 262 30.63 -44.18 28.28
CA ALA A 262 31.09 -45.01 27.18
C ALA A 262 32.56 -45.41 27.34
N ALA A 263 33.41 -44.53 27.88
CA ALA A 263 34.80 -44.85 28.18
C ALA A 263 34.90 -45.96 29.26
N VAL A 264 34.13 -45.85 30.34
CA VAL A 264 34.08 -46.87 31.40
C VAL A 264 33.58 -48.21 30.84
N VAL A 265 32.43 -48.20 30.14
CA VAL A 265 31.89 -49.41 29.50
C VAL A 265 32.86 -49.98 28.47
N GLY A 266 33.59 -49.14 27.74
CA GLY A 266 34.60 -49.53 26.76
C GLY A 266 35.79 -50.26 27.37
N VAL A 267 36.30 -49.80 28.52
CA VAL A 267 37.35 -50.52 29.25
C VAL A 267 36.85 -51.90 29.70
N VAL A 268 35.62 -51.96 30.23
CA VAL A 268 34.99 -53.24 30.65
C VAL A 268 34.81 -54.18 29.45
N ALA A 269 34.32 -53.66 28.32
CA ALA A 269 34.12 -54.42 27.08
C ALA A 269 35.45 -54.94 26.53
N PHE A 270 36.51 -54.13 26.56
CA PHE A 270 37.83 -54.52 26.06
C PHE A 270 38.44 -55.66 26.88
N VAL A 271 38.40 -55.57 28.21
CA VAL A 271 38.96 -56.60 29.10
C VAL A 271 38.13 -57.89 29.07
N SER A 272 36.80 -57.78 29.12
CA SER A 272 35.92 -58.96 29.07
C SER A 272 35.92 -59.62 27.69
N GLY A 273 35.90 -58.82 26.62
CA GLY A 273 35.92 -59.28 25.24
C GLY A 273 37.22 -59.97 24.85
N SER A 274 38.38 -59.44 25.24
CA SER A 274 39.67 -60.11 24.99
C SER A 274 39.73 -61.52 25.61
N ARG A 275 39.17 -61.69 26.81
CA ARG A 275 39.08 -63.01 27.48
C ARG A 275 38.03 -63.93 26.84
N ALA A 276 36.86 -63.41 26.48
CA ALA A 276 35.80 -64.20 25.83
C ALA A 276 36.25 -64.68 24.44
N LEU A 277 36.83 -63.79 23.63
CA LEU A 277 37.36 -64.12 22.30
C LEU A 277 38.58 -65.05 22.38
N GLY A 278 39.42 -64.93 23.41
CA GLY A 278 40.52 -65.86 23.66
C GLY A 278 40.02 -67.29 23.91
N GLU A 279 38.93 -67.46 24.66
CA GLU A 279 38.29 -68.77 24.85
C GLU A 279 37.72 -69.32 23.53
N VAL A 280 37.07 -68.47 22.72
CA VAL A 280 36.56 -68.84 21.39
C VAL A 280 37.71 -69.33 20.50
N GLN A 281 38.85 -68.64 20.52
CA GLN A 281 40.05 -69.05 19.80
C GLN A 281 40.58 -70.41 20.31
N GLY A 282 40.63 -70.60 21.63
CA GLY A 282 41.02 -71.88 22.24
C GLY A 282 40.16 -73.05 21.78
N ARG A 283 38.83 -72.86 21.72
CA ARG A 283 37.89 -73.87 21.17
C ARG A 283 38.18 -74.21 19.71
N ARG A 284 38.43 -73.19 18.89
CA ARG A 284 38.80 -73.39 17.47
C ARG A 284 40.09 -74.18 17.31
N LEU A 285 41.10 -73.91 18.13
CA LEU A 285 42.37 -74.65 18.13
C LEU A 285 42.20 -76.09 18.62
N ALA A 286 41.26 -76.34 19.53
CA ALA A 286 40.88 -77.68 19.98
C ALA A 286 39.99 -78.46 18.99
N GLY A 287 39.70 -77.90 17.80
CA GLY A 287 38.88 -78.54 16.77
C GLY A 287 37.37 -78.46 17.00
N LEU A 288 36.92 -77.69 18.00
CA LEU A 288 35.51 -77.43 18.25
C LEU A 288 35.07 -76.22 17.41
N ARG A 289 34.37 -76.47 16.29
CA ARG A 289 33.81 -75.45 15.39
C ARG A 289 32.30 -75.42 15.44
#